data_AF-A0A2D4FKI7-F1
#
_entry.id   AF-A0A2D4FKI7-F1
#
_cell.length_a   1.000
_cell.length_b   1.000
_cell.length_c   1.000
_cell.angle_alpha   90.00
_cell.angle_beta   90.00
_cell.angle_gamma   90.00
#
_symmetry.space_group_name_H-M   'P 1'
#
loop_
_entity.id
_entity.type
_entity.pdbx_description
1 polymer ?
#
loop_
_entity_poly.entity_id
_entity_poly.type
_entity_poly.pdbx_seq_one_letter_code
_entity_poly.pdbx_strand_id
1 'polypeptide(L)'
;EYMGGSEEKKSVKTVNQLAHALHQDELLTAGGLVSIMWPNSKCPLLKDDLVLMDSPGIDVTTELDSWIDKFCLDADVFVLVANSESTLMQTEKQFFHKVNARLSRPNIFILNNRW
;
A
#
# COMPACT_ATOMS: atom_id res chain seq x y z
N GLU A 1 7.22 19.87 9.12
CA GLU A 1 5.92 20.52 8.83
C GLU A 1 4.84 19.45 8.92
N TYR A 2 3.84 19.65 9.77
CA TYR A 2 2.73 18.71 9.95
C TYR A 2 1.80 18.86 8.74
N MET A 3 1.79 17.87 7.84
CA MET A 3 0.82 17.84 6.75
C MET A 3 -0.56 17.58 7.36
N GLY A 4 -1.47 18.55 7.20
CA GLY A 4 -2.86 18.45 7.59
C GLY A 4 -3.55 17.33 6.81
N GLY A 5 -3.62 16.15 7.40
CA GLY A 5 -4.57 15.14 6.98
C GLY A 5 -5.96 15.61 7.37
N SER A 6 -6.86 15.68 6.40
CA SER A 6 -8.29 15.77 6.69
C SER A 6 -8.70 14.51 7.46
N GLU A 7 -9.04 14.63 8.74
CA GLU A 7 -9.64 13.53 9.53
C GLU A 7 -11.13 13.32 9.19
N GLU A 8 -11.60 13.89 8.06
CA GLU A 8 -12.99 13.85 7.67
C GLU A 8 -13.40 12.43 7.26
N LYS A 9 -14.24 11.81 8.09
CA LYS A 9 -14.79 10.48 7.85
C LYS A 9 -15.89 10.55 6.80
N LYS A 10 -15.54 10.22 5.55
CA LYS A 10 -16.51 10.05 4.46
C LYS A 10 -17.16 8.66 4.53
N SER A 11 -18.49 8.62 4.49
CA SER A 11 -19.23 7.34 4.49
C SER A 11 -19.14 6.68 3.11
N VAL A 12 -18.64 5.46 3.08
CA VAL A 12 -18.52 4.66 1.86
C VAL A 12 -19.44 3.44 2.00
N LYS A 13 -20.48 3.35 1.15
CA LYS A 13 -21.41 2.21 1.17
C LYS A 13 -21.02 1.11 0.20
N THR A 14 -20.31 1.45 -0.88
CA THR A 14 -19.87 0.51 -1.92
C THR A 14 -18.46 0.81 -2.39
N VAL A 15 -17.77 -0.21 -2.92
CA VAL A 15 -16.43 -0.04 -3.51
C VAL A 15 -16.44 0.94 -4.69
N ASN A 16 -17.52 0.96 -5.47
CA ASN A 16 -17.65 1.92 -6.57
C ASN A 16 -17.71 3.37 -6.06
N GLN A 17 -18.41 3.62 -4.94
CA GLN A 17 -18.42 4.95 -4.31
C GLN A 17 -17.04 5.34 -3.80
N LEU A 18 -16.27 4.39 -3.26
CA LEU A 18 -14.89 4.62 -2.87
C LEU A 18 -14.03 5.01 -4.08
N ALA A 19 -14.10 4.24 -5.16
CA ALA A 19 -13.34 4.50 -6.38
C ALA A 19 -13.66 5.88 -6.97
N HIS A 20 -14.95 6.25 -6.99
CA HIS A 20 -15.36 7.59 -7.41
C HIS A 20 -14.85 8.69 -6.46
N ALA A 21 -14.93 8.49 -5.14
CA ALA A 21 -14.44 9.46 -4.17
C ALA A 21 -12.93 9.69 -4.30
N LEU A 22 -12.15 8.62 -4.50
CA LEU A 22 -10.71 8.69 -4.74
C LEU A 22 -10.37 9.40 -6.05
N HIS A 23 -11.17 9.17 -7.10
CA HIS A 23 -10.93 9.78 -8.41
C HIS A 23 -11.29 11.28 -8.45
N GLN A 24 -12.28 11.72 -7.67
CA GLN A 24 -12.72 13.12 -7.62
C GLN A 24 -11.84 14.01 -6.74
N ASP A 25 -10.97 13.41 -5.94
CA ASP A 25 -10.11 14.14 -5.02
C ASP A 25 -8.78 14.50 -5.70
N GLU A 26 -8.72 15.71 -6.27
CA GLU A 26 -7.51 16.20 -6.95
C GLU A 26 -6.32 16.43 -6.00
N LEU A 27 -6.55 16.40 -4.68
CA LEU A 27 -5.50 16.55 -3.67
C LEU A 27 -4.83 15.21 -3.32
N LEU A 28 -5.40 14.08 -3.77
CA LEU A 28 -4.82 12.75 -3.58
C LEU A 28 -3.60 12.57 -4.50
N THR A 29 -2.45 12.98 -3.98
CA THR A 29 -1.15 12.70 -4.60
C THR A 29 -0.71 11.27 -4.29
N ALA A 30 0.33 10.79 -5.00
CA ALA A 30 0.94 9.50 -4.70
C ALA A 30 1.26 9.39 -3.20
N GLY A 31 1.89 10.39 -2.58
CA GLY A 31 2.22 10.35 -1.15
C GLY A 31 1.04 10.46 -0.16
N GLY A 32 -0.21 10.51 -0.63
CA GLY A 32 -1.41 10.54 0.19
C GLY A 32 -1.79 9.15 0.72
N LEU A 33 -2.19 9.08 2.00
CA LEU A 33 -2.69 7.86 2.63
C LEU A 33 -4.21 7.95 2.80
N VAL A 34 -4.92 6.92 2.36
CA VAL A 34 -6.36 6.78 2.60
C VAL A 34 -6.60 5.55 3.46
N SER A 35 -7.18 5.77 4.64
CA SER A 35 -7.57 4.69 5.54
C SER A 35 -9.01 4.26 5.27
N ILE A 36 -9.21 2.98 4.91
CA ILE A 36 -10.52 2.39 4.65
C ILE A 36 -10.93 1.58 5.87
N MET A 37 -11.90 2.08 6.63
CA MET A 37 -12.47 1.37 7.77
C MET A 37 -13.51 0.35 7.29
N TRP A 38 -13.12 -0.92 7.21
CA TRP A 38 -14.01 -2.00 6.74
C TRP A 38 -14.65 -2.77 7.91
N PRO A 39 -15.90 -3.27 7.79
CA PRO A 39 -16.53 -4.01 8.88
C PRO A 39 -15.83 -5.35 9.20
N ASN A 40 -15.40 -5.52 10.45
CA ASN A 40 -14.76 -6.76 10.93
C ASN A 40 -15.65 -8.00 10.80
N SER A 41 -16.98 -7.84 10.74
CA SER A 41 -17.91 -8.94 10.51
C SER A 41 -17.78 -9.58 9.12
N LYS A 42 -17.23 -8.86 8.14
CA LYS A 42 -17.08 -9.33 6.76
C LYS A 42 -15.70 -9.93 6.46
N CYS A 43 -14.70 -9.65 7.29
CA CYS A 43 -13.33 -10.11 7.08
C CYS A 43 -12.72 -10.53 8.42
N PRO A 44 -12.58 -11.84 8.70
CA PRO A 44 -11.96 -12.32 9.93
C PRO A 44 -10.54 -11.78 10.14
N LEU A 45 -9.78 -11.57 9.06
CA LEU A 45 -8.42 -11.06 9.14
C LEU A 45 -8.34 -9.69 9.85
N LEU A 46 -9.27 -8.78 9.55
CA LEU A 46 -9.32 -7.45 10.17
C LEU A 46 -9.76 -7.50 11.64
N LYS A 47 -10.37 -8.60 12.08
CA LYS A 47 -10.76 -8.81 13.47
C LYS A 47 -9.55 -9.15 14.34
N ASP A 48 -8.53 -9.77 13.75
CA ASP A 48 -7.32 -10.23 14.44
C ASP A 48 -6.19 -9.18 14.35
N ASP A 49 -6.56 -7.89 14.41
CA ASP A 49 -5.68 -6.72 14.34
C ASP A 49 -4.76 -6.64 13.11
N LEU A 50 -5.12 -7.33 12.01
CA LEU A 50 -4.39 -7.19 10.74
C LEU A 50 -4.76 -5.89 10.04
N VAL A 51 -3.75 -5.10 9.69
CA VAL A 51 -3.87 -3.96 8.78
C VAL A 51 -3.28 -4.34 7.43
N LEU A 52 -4.05 -4.13 6.36
CA LEU A 52 -3.60 -4.32 4.99
C LEU A 52 -3.39 -2.94 4.36
N MET A 53 -2.19 -2.72 3.81
CA MET A 53 -1.85 -1.52 3.07
C MET A 53 -1.64 -1.86 1.60
N ASP A 54 -2.30 -1.11 0.72
CA ASP A 54 -2.06 -1.16 -0.71
C ASP A 54 -1.19 0.03 -1.13
N SER A 55 -0.25 -0.19 -2.04
CA SER A 55 0.68 0.82 -2.53
C SER A 55 0.46 1.06 -4.03
N PRO A 56 0.68 2.28 -4.53
CA PRO A 56 0.77 2.56 -5.96
C PRO A 56 1.83 1.68 -6.64
N GLY A 57 1.69 1.53 -7.95
CA GLY A 57 2.66 0.79 -8.75
C GLY A 57 4.08 1.30 -8.53
N ILE A 58 5.01 0.36 -8.31
CA ILE A 58 6.44 0.65 -8.09
C ILE A 58 7.05 1.39 -9.30
N ASP A 59 6.46 1.23 -10.48
CA ASP A 59 6.82 1.89 -11.74
C ASP A 59 6.30 3.32 -11.87
N VAL A 60 5.34 3.74 -11.04
CA VAL A 60 4.67 5.05 -11.15
C VAL A 60 5.36 6.14 -10.31
N THR A 61 6.06 5.77 -9.24
CA THR A 61 6.65 6.73 -8.30
C THR A 61 8.17 6.62 -8.22
N THR A 62 8.87 7.75 -8.35
CA THR A 62 10.32 7.85 -8.14
C THR A 62 10.67 8.12 -6.67
N GLU A 63 9.68 8.47 -5.84
CA GLU A 63 9.84 8.86 -4.44
C GLU A 63 9.71 7.67 -3.47
N LEU A 64 10.09 6.47 -3.90
CA LEU A 64 9.98 5.23 -3.12
C LEU A 64 10.68 5.30 -1.75
N ASP A 65 11.76 6.08 -1.62
CA ASP A 65 12.47 6.20 -0.33
C ASP A 65 11.62 6.89 0.73
N SER A 66 10.91 7.96 0.35
CA SER A 66 9.99 8.69 1.23
C SER A 66 8.83 7.81 1.68
N TRP A 67 8.37 6.93 0.79
CA TRP A 67 7.32 5.94 1.07
C TRP A 67 7.77 4.90 2.08
N ILE A 68 8.96 4.34 1.88
CA ILE A 68 9.52 3.34 2.79
C ILE A 68 9.65 3.95 4.19
N ASP A 69 10.21 5.16 4.27
CA ASP A 69 10.45 5.84 5.54
C ASP A 69 9.13 6.25 6.24
N LYS A 70 8.04 6.50 5.50
CA LYS A 70 6.74 6.91 6.07
C LYS A 70 5.81 5.76 6.43
N PHE A 71 5.77 4.72 5.61
CA PHE A 71 4.68 3.72 5.63
C PHE A 71 5.17 2.28 5.78
N CYS A 72 6.47 2.03 5.64
CA CYS A 72 7.01 0.67 5.65
C CYS A 72 7.86 0.35 6.89
N LEU A 73 8.24 1.34 7.70
CA LEU A 73 9.14 1.11 8.84
C LEU A 73 8.52 0.25 9.95
N ASP A 74 7.19 0.25 10.06
CA ASP A 74 6.39 -0.51 11.02
C ASP A 74 5.75 -1.76 10.40
N ALA A 75 6.01 -2.05 9.13
CA ALA A 75 5.47 -3.23 8.48
C ALA A 75 6.21 -4.51 8.91
N ASP A 76 5.48 -5.46 9.49
CA ASP A 76 6.03 -6.76 9.87
C ASP A 76 6.31 -7.67 8.67
N VAL A 77 5.48 -7.56 7.63
CA VAL A 77 5.49 -8.42 6.45
C VAL A 77 5.29 -7.59 5.18
N PHE A 78 6.12 -7.87 4.18
CA PHE A 78 6.02 -7.32 2.84
C PHE A 78 5.61 -8.40 1.85
N VAL A 79 4.71 -8.05 0.93
CA VAL A 79 4.23 -8.95 -0.12
C VAL A 79 4.48 -8.34 -1.49
N LEU A 80 5.34 -8.94 -2.29
CA LEU A 80 5.53 -8.60 -3.70
C LEU A 80 4.55 -9.40 -4.55
N VAL A 81 3.58 -8.74 -5.15
CA VAL A 81 2.66 -9.35 -6.12
C VAL A 81 3.27 -9.21 -7.52
N ALA A 82 3.96 -10.25 -7.97
CA ALA A 82 4.56 -10.31 -9.30
C ALA A 82 3.56 -10.90 -10.32
N ASN A 83 3.57 -10.40 -11.55
CA ASN A 83 2.80 -11.01 -12.64
C ASN A 83 3.56 -12.22 -13.22
N SER A 84 3.01 -13.43 -13.08
CA SER A 84 3.67 -14.65 -13.56
C SER A 84 3.76 -14.79 -15.08
N GLU A 85 2.90 -14.08 -15.82
CA GLU A 85 2.98 -13.99 -17.28
C GLU A 85 4.16 -13.11 -17.73
N SER A 86 4.82 -12.40 -16.80
CA SER A 86 5.94 -11.50 -17.05
C SER A 86 7.15 -11.88 -16.20
N THR A 87 8.33 -11.38 -16.57
CA THR A 87 9.52 -11.53 -15.72
C THR A 87 9.55 -10.42 -14.67
N LEU A 88 9.92 -10.78 -13.44
CA LEU A 88 10.08 -9.83 -12.33
C LEU A 88 11.04 -8.70 -12.71
N MET A 89 10.55 -7.48 -12.68
CA MET A 89 11.22 -6.30 -13.21
C MET A 89 12.33 -5.81 -12.28
N GLN A 90 13.31 -5.12 -12.84
CA GLN A 90 14.43 -4.58 -12.05
C GLN A 90 13.96 -3.50 -11.05
N THR A 91 12.91 -2.75 -11.39
CA THR A 91 12.26 -1.75 -10.52
C THR A 91 11.73 -2.38 -9.24
N GLU A 92 11.02 -3.52 -9.36
CA GLU A 92 10.51 -4.28 -8.21
C GLU A 92 11.66 -4.76 -7.32
N LYS A 93 12.73 -5.31 -7.91
CA LYS A 93 13.92 -5.73 -7.14
C LYS A 93 14.56 -4.55 -6.41
N GLN A 94 14.72 -3.42 -7.09
CA GLN A 94 15.34 -2.21 -6.54
C GLN A 94 14.56 -1.68 -5.32
N PHE A 95 13.22 -1.74 -5.36
CA PHE A 95 12.39 -1.38 -4.22
C PHE A 95 12.73 -2.24 -2.99
N PHE A 96 12.75 -3.57 -3.14
CA PHE A 96 13.06 -4.46 -2.03
C PHE A 96 14.52 -4.38 -1.56
N HIS A 97 15.46 -4.02 -2.44
CA HIS A 97 16.82 -3.69 -2.03
C HIS A 97 16.87 -2.46 -1.11
N LYS A 98 16.06 -1.43 -1.40
CA LYS A 98 15.93 -0.24 -0.54
C LYS A 98 15.27 -0.58 0.80
N VAL A 99 14.19 -1.37 0.78
CA VAL A 99 13.53 -1.88 2.01
C VAL A 99 14.53 -2.63 2.88
N ASN A 100 15.30 -3.56 2.30
CA ASN A 100 16.30 -4.35 3.02
C ASN A 100 17.52 -3.52 3.48
N ALA A 101 17.75 -2.34 2.91
CA ALA A 101 18.76 -1.40 3.39
C ALA A 101 18.27 -0.56 4.59
N ARG A 102 16.94 -0.38 4.71
CA ARG A 102 16.30 0.35 5.82
C ARG A 102 15.92 -0.55 6.99
N LEU A 103 15.49 -1.77 6.70
CA LEU A 103 15.01 -2.74 7.68
C LEU A 103 15.97 -3.92 7.79
N SER A 104 16.26 -4.32 9.02
CA SER A 104 17.07 -5.51 9.28
C SER A 104 16.20 -6.75 9.17
N ARG A 105 16.42 -7.56 8.13
CA ARG A 105 15.72 -8.84 7.88
C ARG A 105 14.20 -8.70 7.77
N PRO A 106 13.68 -7.91 6.81
CA PRO A 106 12.23 -7.84 6.56
C PRO A 106 11.68 -9.20 6.11
N ASN A 107 10.48 -9.55 6.57
CA ASN A 107 9.78 -10.74 6.10
C ASN A 107 9.17 -10.43 4.72
N ILE A 108 9.70 -11.02 3.66
CA ILE A 108 9.25 -10.76 2.28
C ILE A 108 8.65 -12.04 1.68
N PHE A 109 7.42 -11.94 1.19
CA PHE A 109 6.73 -12.98 0.41
C PHE A 109 6.63 -12.53 -1.05
N ILE A 110 6.76 -13.47 -1.98
CA ILE A 110 6.57 -13.21 -3.41
C ILE A 110 5.38 -14.05 -3.88
N LEU A 111 4.33 -13.37 -4.32
CA LEU A 111 3.14 -13.98 -4.90
C LEU A 111 3.19 -13.79 -6.42
N ASN A 112 3.41 -14.88 -7.14
CA ASN A 112 3.28 -14.91 -8.60
C ASN A 112 1.79 -15.03 -8.94
N ASN A 113 1.16 -13.90 -9.22
CA ASN A 113 -0.26 -13.78 -9.55
C ASN A 113 -0.49 -13.99 -11.06
N ARG A 114 -1.69 -14.43 -11.43
CA ARG A 114 -2.09 -14.85 -12.80
C ARG A 114 -1.46 -16.15 -13.30
N TRP A 115 -1.26 -17.11 -12.38
CA TRP A 115 -0.82 -18.46 -12.70
C TRP A 115 -1.93 -19.29 -13.34
#